data_AF-A0AAD7K1P5-F1
#
_entry.id   AF-A0AAD7K1P5-F1
#
_cell.length_a   1.000
_cell.length_b   1.000
_cell.length_c   1.000
_cell.angle_alpha   90.00
_cell.angle_beta   90.00
_cell.angle_gamma   90.00
#
_symmetry.space_group_name_H-M   'P 1'
#
loop_
_entity.id
_entity.type
_entity.pdbx_description
1 polymer ?
#
loop_
_entity_poly.entity_id
_entity_poly.type
_entity_poly.pdbx_seq_one_letter_code
_entity_poly.pdbx_strand_id
1 'polypeptide(L)'
;FGNARTLFNPNASRFGKYTELQFSERGRLVGGKTLDYYLERNQVSGAPNGECNFHIFDYLIVGATPEERQHLHLLDKTTLPLSRTVPHRSAPAVPSNGGLKPADDSARFDQLKTISL
;
A
#
# COMPACT_ATOMS: atom_id res chain seq x y z
N PHE A 1 -2.49 -3.38 2.48
CA PHE A 1 -3.65 -2.70 1.86
C PHE A 1 -3.79 -1.24 2.30
N GLY A 2 -3.74 -0.89 3.59
CA GLY A 2 -4.01 0.48 4.06
C GLY A 2 -2.86 1.50 4.01
N ASN A 3 -1.83 1.30 3.19
CA ASN A 3 -0.69 2.23 3.09
C ASN A 3 -0.73 3.01 1.78
N ALA A 4 -0.29 4.26 1.82
CA ALA A 4 -0.22 5.14 0.66
C ALA A 4 1.05 6.00 0.69
N ARG A 5 1.39 6.59 -0.47
CA ARG A 5 2.45 7.60 -0.61
C ARG A 5 1.87 8.99 -0.39
N THR A 6 2.37 9.67 0.66
CA THR A 6 2.05 11.08 0.93
C THR A 6 3.23 11.98 0.56
N LEU A 7 3.05 13.30 0.71
CA LEU A 7 4.11 14.29 0.48
C LEU A 7 5.33 14.08 1.41
N PHE A 8 5.10 13.59 2.63
CA PHE A 8 6.13 13.51 3.68
C PHE A 8 6.58 12.08 3.98
N ASN A 9 5.75 11.08 3.68
CA ASN A 9 6.07 9.68 3.94
C ASN A 9 5.64 8.81 2.76
N PRO A 10 6.59 8.15 2.06
CA PRO A 10 6.28 7.33 0.90
C PRO A 10 5.51 6.03 1.23
N ASN A 11 5.38 5.67 2.51
CA ASN A 11 4.67 4.49 2.98
C ASN A 11 3.86 4.79 4.25
N ALA A 12 3.05 5.85 4.23
CA ALA A 12 2.21 6.23 5.35
C ALA A 12 1.05 5.25 5.53
N SER A 13 0.87 4.73 6.74
CA SER A 13 -0.36 4.02 7.13
C SER A 13 -1.52 5.02 7.19
N ARG A 14 -2.62 4.72 6.50
CA ARG A 14 -3.87 5.50 6.53
C ARG A 14 -4.99 4.74 7.23
N PHE A 15 -4.60 3.97 8.24
CA PHE A 15 -5.45 3.23 9.17
C PHE A 15 -4.73 3.14 10.53
N GLY A 16 -5.50 3.04 11.60
CA GLY A 16 -5.02 2.68 12.92
C GLY A 16 -4.90 1.16 13.04
N LYS A 17 -3.82 0.68 13.66
CA LYS A 17 -3.62 -0.74 13.98
C LYS A 17 -3.43 -0.90 15.47
N TYR A 18 -4.34 -1.64 16.10
CA TYR A 18 -4.22 -2.06 17.48
C TYR A 18 -3.78 -3.52 17.50
N THR A 19 -2.71 -3.81 18.24
CA THR A 19 -2.20 -5.17 18.43
C THR A 19 -2.13 -5.45 19.91
N GLU A 20 -2.89 -6.43 20.36
CA GLU A 20 -2.86 -6.98 21.71
C GLU A 20 -2.00 -8.24 21.69
N LEU A 21 -1.06 -8.34 22.63
CA LEU A 21 -0.24 -9.52 22.85
C LEU A 21 -0.61 -10.11 24.21
N GLN A 22 -0.95 -11.39 24.23
CA GLN A 22 -1.40 -12.09 25.43
C GLN A 22 -0.29 -13.01 25.92
N PHE A 23 0.11 -12.85 27.17
CA PHE A 23 1.18 -13.62 27.79
C PHE A 23 0.64 -14.48 28.94
N SER A 24 1.18 -15.68 29.08
CA SER A 24 1.00 -16.51 30.28
C SER A 24 1.71 -15.88 31.48
N GLU A 25 1.37 -16.35 32.69
CA GLU A 25 2.05 -15.95 33.93
C GLU A 25 3.56 -16.17 33.90
N ARG A 26 4.06 -17.11 33.09
CA ARG A 26 5.49 -17.38 32.88
C ARG A 26 6.12 -16.54 31.76
N GLY A 27 5.41 -15.53 31.26
CA GLY A 27 5.90 -14.63 30.21
C GLY A 27 5.92 -15.22 28.79
N ARG A 28 5.35 -16.41 28.56
CA ARG A 28 5.26 -16.98 27.21
C ARG A 28 4.08 -16.35 26.46
N LEU A 29 4.29 -15.96 25.20
CA LEU A 29 3.22 -15.51 24.31
C LEU A 29 2.24 -16.67 24.09
N VAL A 30 0.97 -16.47 24.48
CA VAL A 30 -0.11 -17.48 24.37
C VAL A 30 -1.18 -17.09 23.38
N GLY A 31 -1.21 -15.82 22.98
CA GLY A 31 -2.19 -15.33 22.03
C GLY A 31 -1.88 -13.93 21.56
N GLY A 32 -2.64 -13.48 20.58
CA GLY A 32 -2.60 -12.11 20.12
C GLY A 32 -3.89 -11.78 19.39
N LYS A 33 -4.27 -10.51 19.45
CA LYS A 33 -5.41 -9.97 18.71
C LYS A 33 -4.93 -8.78 17.91
N THR A 34 -5.37 -8.69 16.66
CA THR A 34 -5.13 -7.53 15.82
C THR A 34 -6.48 -6.92 15.45
N LEU A 35 -6.58 -5.61 15.55
CA LEU A 35 -7.74 -4.84 15.11
C LEU A 35 -7.23 -3.68 14.27
N ASP A 36 -7.65 -3.67 13.01
CA ASP A 36 -7.47 -2.54 12.12
C ASP A 36 -8.71 -1.64 12.20
N TYR A 37 -8.50 -0.33 12.36
CA TYR A 37 -9.58 0.64 12.58
C TYR A 37 -9.27 1.99 11.93
N TYR A 38 -10.29 2.83 11.74
CA TYR A 38 -10.17 4.16 11.09
C TYR A 38 -9.39 4.18 9.77
N LEU A 39 -9.68 3.25 8.86
CA LEU A 39 -9.22 3.38 7.47
C LEU A 39 -9.74 4.70 6.89
N GLU A 40 -8.87 5.47 6.23
CA GLU A 40 -9.25 6.69 5.52
C GLU A 40 -10.03 6.36 4.23
N ARG A 41 -11.30 6.03 4.40
CA ARG A 41 -12.17 5.56 3.29
C ARG A 41 -12.28 6.56 2.15
N ASN A 42 -12.25 7.86 2.45
CA ASN A 42 -12.38 8.91 1.43
C ASN A 42 -11.23 8.90 0.41
N GLN A 43 -10.04 8.41 0.80
CA GLN A 43 -8.91 8.30 -0.10
C GLN A 43 -9.17 7.31 -1.25
N VAL A 44 -10.02 6.30 -1.03
CA VAL A 44 -10.43 5.35 -2.09
C VAL A 44 -11.10 6.08 -3.24
N SER A 45 -12.01 7.01 -2.95
CA SER A 45 -12.69 7.81 -3.97
C SER A 45 -11.81 8.89 -4.60
N GLY A 46 -10.80 9.38 -3.88
CA GLY A 46 -9.87 10.37 -4.39
C GLY A 46 -8.78 10.72 -3.37
N ALA A 47 -7.53 10.62 -3.79
CA ALA A 47 -6.40 10.99 -2.94
C ALA A 47 -6.28 12.52 -2.81
N PRO A 48 -5.79 13.02 -1.66
CA PRO A 48 -5.46 14.43 -1.49
C PRO A 48 -4.54 14.95 -2.60
N ASN A 49 -4.62 16.26 -2.89
CA ASN A 49 -3.77 16.87 -3.90
C ASN A 49 -2.29 16.72 -3.53
N GLY A 50 -1.51 16.17 -4.46
CA GLY A 50 -0.07 15.92 -4.25
C GLY A 50 0.26 14.58 -3.58
N GLU A 51 -0.73 13.72 -3.34
CA GLU A 51 -0.55 12.37 -2.80
C GLU A 51 -1.04 11.30 -3.78
N CYS A 52 -0.64 10.04 -3.55
CA CYS A 52 -1.14 8.89 -4.30
C CYS A 52 -2.26 8.18 -3.54
N ASN A 53 -3.02 7.35 -4.24
CA ASN A 53 -3.94 6.42 -3.58
C ASN A 53 -3.18 5.30 -2.85
N PHE A 54 -3.91 4.36 -2.26
CA PHE A 54 -3.34 3.17 -1.62
C PHE A 54 -2.49 2.37 -2.60
N HIS A 55 -1.34 1.88 -2.13
CA HIS A 55 -0.38 1.12 -2.95
C HIS A 55 -1.01 -0.09 -3.65
N ILE A 56 -2.08 -0.66 -3.08
CA ILE A 56 -2.76 -1.81 -3.71
C ILE A 56 -3.29 -1.49 -5.11
N PHE A 57 -3.75 -0.26 -5.35
CA PHE A 57 -4.26 0.11 -6.68
C PHE A 57 -3.11 0.20 -7.68
N ASP A 58 -1.97 0.76 -7.29
CA ASP A 58 -0.78 0.78 -8.13
C ASP A 58 -0.24 -0.63 -8.39
N TYR A 59 -0.24 -1.51 -7.38
CA TYR A 59 0.16 -2.91 -7.51
C TYR A 59 -0.75 -3.68 -8.46
N LEU A 60 -2.07 -3.48 -8.37
CA LEU A 60 -3.03 -4.09 -9.28
C LEU A 60 -2.82 -3.62 -10.72
N ILE A 61 -2.70 -2.31 -10.95
CA ILE A 61 -2.55 -1.76 -12.31
C ILE A 61 -1.23 -2.21 -12.93
N VAL A 62 -0.14 -2.21 -12.16
CA VAL A 62 1.19 -2.59 -12.68
C VAL A 62 1.33 -4.11 -12.82
N GLY A 63 0.86 -4.87 -11.83
CA GLY A 63 1.06 -6.32 -11.74
C GLY A 63 0.00 -7.17 -12.44
N ALA A 64 -1.10 -6.61 -12.93
CA ALA A 64 -2.10 -7.37 -13.67
C ALA A 64 -1.58 -7.82 -15.05
N THR A 65 -1.73 -9.12 -15.32
CA THR A 65 -1.48 -9.76 -16.63
C THR A 65 -2.42 -9.21 -17.72
N PRO A 66 -2.08 -9.36 -19.01
CA PRO A 66 -2.98 -8.96 -20.10
C PRO A 66 -4.38 -9.58 -19.98
N GLU A 67 -4.46 -10.84 -19.58
CA GLU A 67 -5.71 -11.58 -19.38
C GLU A 67 -6.51 -10.99 -18.20
N GLU A 68 -5.86 -10.75 -17.05
CA GLU A 68 -6.50 -10.11 -15.89
C GLU A 68 -6.96 -8.69 -16.20
N ARG A 69 -6.18 -7.91 -16.96
CA ARG A 69 -6.57 -6.55 -17.37
C ARG A 69 -7.82 -6.56 -18.23
N GLN A 70 -7.90 -7.49 -19.19
CA GLN A 70 -9.09 -7.66 -20.02
C GLN A 70 -10.30 -8.10 -19.21
N HIS A 71 -10.11 -9.06 -18.29
CA HIS A 71 -11.18 -9.61 -17.46
C HIS A 71 -11.71 -8.60 -16.43
N LEU A 72 -10.83 -7.81 -15.82
CA LEU A 72 -11.15 -6.83 -14.78
C LEU A 72 -11.42 -5.43 -15.34
N HIS A 73 -11.41 -5.28 -16.68
CA HIS A 73 -11.62 -4.00 -17.37
C HIS A 73 -10.70 -2.88 -16.86
N LEU A 74 -9.43 -3.19 -16.62
CA LEU A 74 -8.46 -2.21 -16.13
C LEU A 74 -8.03 -1.29 -17.28
N LEU A 75 -8.24 0.01 -17.10
CA LEU A 75 -7.76 1.03 -18.03
C LEU A 75 -6.27 1.32 -17.80
N ASP A 76 -5.57 1.80 -18.83
CA ASP A 76 -4.14 2.13 -18.74
C ASP A 76 -3.86 3.20 -17.69
N LYS A 77 -2.68 3.09 -17.04
CA LYS A 77 -2.24 3.88 -15.88
C LYS A 77 -2.41 5.40 -16.03
N THR A 78 -2.36 5.93 -17.25
CA THR A 78 -2.49 7.35 -17.57
C THR A 78 -3.93 7.87 -17.52
N THR A 79 -4.92 6.98 -17.54
CA THR A 79 -6.35 7.33 -17.56
C THR A 79 -7.02 7.21 -16.20
N LEU A 80 -6.37 6.57 -15.22
CA LEU A 80 -6.95 6.36 -13.90
C LEU A 80 -6.65 7.56 -12.98
N PRO A 81 -7.66 8.32 -12.52
CA PRO A 81 -7.47 9.45 -11.60
C PRO A 81 -6.90 9.03 -10.23
N LEU A 82 -6.81 7.72 -9.98
CA LEU A 82 -6.26 7.10 -8.78
C LEU A 82 -4.71 7.07 -8.78
N SER A 83 -4.07 7.10 -9.95
CA SER A 83 -2.61 7.12 -10.09
C SER A 83 -2.16 8.51 -10.53
N ARG A 84 -2.44 9.53 -9.72
CA ARG A 84 -1.77 10.83 -9.87
C ARG A 84 -0.29 10.59 -9.54
N THR A 85 0.53 10.42 -10.57
CA THR A 85 1.98 10.37 -10.42
C THR A 85 2.44 11.72 -9.88
N VAL A 86 2.75 11.77 -8.58
CA VAL A 86 3.40 12.93 -7.98
C VAL A 86 4.79 13.02 -8.59
N PRO A 87 5.16 14.13 -9.26
CA PRO A 87 6.52 14.30 -9.75
C PRO A 87 7.48 14.23 -8.56
N HIS A 88 8.55 13.46 -8.73
CA HIS A 88 9.58 13.23 -7.73
C HIS A 88 10.32 14.55 -7.45
N ARG A 89 9.82 15.36 -6.50
CA ARG A 89 10.61 16.47 -5.97
C ARG A 89 11.64 15.84 -5.03
N SER A 90 12.86 15.72 -5.53
CA SER A 90 14.03 15.26 -4.79
C SER A 90 14.12 16.00 -3.45
N ALA A 91 13.77 15.31 -2.37
CA ALA A 91 14.14 15.70 -1.02
C ALA A 91 15.67 15.61 -0.88
N PRO A 92 16.30 16.45 -0.04
CA PRO A 92 17.75 16.42 0.13
C PRO A 92 18.19 15.03 0.61
N ALA A 93 19.34 14.58 0.10
CA ALA A 93 19.86 13.23 0.25
C ALA A 93 20.00 12.81 1.72
N VAL A 94 18.99 12.11 2.24
CA VAL A 94 19.11 11.25 3.41
C VAL A 94 19.49 9.87 2.89
N PRO A 95 20.59 9.23 3.34
CA PRO A 95 20.94 7.88 2.94
C PRO A 95 19.91 6.93 3.58
N SER A 96 18.81 6.70 2.88
CA SER A 96 17.78 5.72 3.26
C SER A 96 18.13 4.38 2.64
N ASN A 97 18.64 3.49 3.48
CA ASN A 97 18.83 2.08 3.14
C ASN A 97 17.43 1.44 3.05
N GLY A 98 16.76 1.55 1.87
CA GLY A 98 15.43 0.96 1.67
C GLY A 98 14.48 1.63 0.66
N GLY A 99 14.97 2.54 -0.20
CA GLY A 99 14.12 3.16 -1.24
C GLY A 99 13.51 2.12 -2.20
N LEU A 100 12.17 2.12 -2.32
CA LEU A 100 11.43 1.25 -3.25
C LEU A 100 11.85 1.51 -4.69
N LYS A 101 12.46 0.51 -5.33
CA LYS A 101 12.71 0.48 -6.78
C LYS A 101 11.40 0.11 -7.50
N PRO A 102 11.11 0.65 -8.70
CA PRO A 102 9.93 0.30 -9.49
C PRO A 102 9.78 -1.19 -9.81
N ALA A 103 10.91 -1.93 -9.88
CA ALA A 103 10.92 -3.37 -10.08
C ALA A 103 10.35 -4.17 -8.88
N ASP A 104 10.32 -3.54 -7.70
CA ASP A 104 9.89 -4.17 -6.44
C ASP A 104 8.35 -4.18 -6.31
N ASP A 105 7.65 -3.26 -7.01
CA ASP A 105 6.20 -3.11 -6.91
C ASP A 105 5.44 -4.26 -7.59
N SER A 106 5.96 -4.79 -8.71
CA SER A 106 5.38 -5.97 -9.39
C SER A 106 5.49 -7.23 -8.54
N ALA A 107 6.67 -7.45 -7.94
CA ALA A 107 6.91 -8.62 -7.08
C ALA A 107 6.04 -8.60 -5.80
N ARG A 108 5.68 -7.42 -5.31
CA ARG A 108 4.81 -7.27 -4.14
C ARG A 108 3.36 -7.65 -4.44
N PHE A 109 2.88 -7.47 -5.67
CA PHE A 109 1.53 -7.89 -6.04
C PHE A 109 1.38 -9.40 -5.97
N ASP A 110 2.37 -10.15 -6.46
CA ASP A 110 2.40 -11.61 -6.38
C ASP A 110 2.47 -12.10 -4.93
N GLN A 111 3.28 -11.44 -4.09
CA GLN A 111 3.31 -11.75 -2.66
C GLN A 111 1.96 -11.55 -1.96
N LEU A 112 1.18 -10.54 -2.36
CA LEU A 112 -0.15 -10.29 -1.80
C LEU A 112 -1.17 -11.35 -2.21
N LYS A 113 -1.08 -11.90 -3.42
CA LYS A 113 -1.92 -13.01 -3.88
C LYS A 113 -1.67 -14.26 -3.03
N THR A 114 -0.42 -14.54 -2.70
CA THR A 114 -0.03 -15.72 -1.91
C THR A 114 -0.49 -15.67 -0.45
N ILE A 115 -0.69 -14.48 0.12
CA ILE A 115 -1.14 -14.32 1.53
C ILE A 115 -2.67 -14.40 1.66
N SER A 116 -3.43 -14.34 0.56
CA SER A 116 -4.90 -14.30 0.58
C SER A 116 -5.58 -15.65 0.28
N LEU A 117 -4.86 -16.77 0.38
CA LEU A 117 -5.39 -18.14 0.22
C LEU A 117 -5.00 -19.02 1.42
#